data_AF-A0A3D4EW50-F1
#
_entry.id   AF-A0A3D4EW50-F1
#
_cell.length_a   1.000
_cell.length_b   1.000
_cell.length_c   1.000
_cell.angle_alpha   90.00
_cell.angle_beta   90.00
_cell.angle_gamma   90.00
#
_symmetry.space_group_name_H-M   'P 1'
#
loop_
_entity.id
_entity.type
_entity.pdbx_description
1 polymer ?
#
loop_
_entity_poly.entity_id
_entity_poly.type
_entity_poly.pdbx_seq_one_letter_code
_entity_poly.pdbx_strand_id
1 'polypeptide(L)' 'NSPLPNSIMRTVRAEKTGEFYTFKEFLPASKLYKADLDRSQCNARIRGLSHLCLVIFNSNEFAYLN' A
#
# COMPACT_ATOMS: atom_id res chain seq x y z
N ASN A 1 -5.15 0.99 14.51
CA ASN A 1 -4.99 1.76 13.25
C ASN A 1 -5.40 3.19 13.49
N SER A 2 -4.43 4.11 13.44
CA SER A 2 -4.76 5.54 13.40
C SER A 2 -5.35 5.84 12.01
N PRO A 3 -6.44 6.62 11.91
CA PRO A 3 -7.01 6.99 10.62
C PRO A 3 -5.99 7.77 9.78
N LEU A 4 -6.00 7.55 8.45
CA LEU A 4 -5.14 8.31 7.55
C LEU A 4 -5.50 9.81 7.59
N PRO A 5 -4.53 10.71 7.40
CA PRO A 5 -4.80 12.14 7.36
C PRO A 5 -5.62 12.53 6.13
N ASN A 6 -6.55 13.47 6.30
CA ASN A 6 -7.36 14.04 5.20
C ASN A 6 -6.68 15.21 4.48
N SER A 7 -5.57 15.70 5.03
CA SER A 7 -4.77 16.75 4.42
C SER A 7 -3.34 16.70 4.90
N ILE A 8 -2.40 17.12 4.06
CA ILE A 8 -0.97 17.20 4.37
C ILE A 8 -0.39 18.51 3.86
N MET A 9 0.70 18.96 4.47
CA MET A 9 1.48 20.09 3.97
C MET A 9 2.50 19.56 2.95
N ARG A 10 2.50 20.13 1.74
CA ARG A 10 3.46 19.82 0.68
C ARG A 10 4.29 21.06 0.39
N THR A 11 5.60 20.88 0.25
CA THR A 11 6.48 21.87 -0.34
C THR A 11 6.90 21.37 -1.71
N VAL A 12 6.68 22.18 -2.73
CA VAL A 12 7.01 21.85 -4.13
C VAL A 12 7.75 23.01 -4.78
N ARG A 13 8.38 22.73 -5.92
CA ARG A 13 9.03 23.75 -6.75
C ARG A 13 8.07 24.17 -7.86
N ALA A 14 7.84 25.47 -8.01
CA ALA A 14 7.02 26.02 -9.10
C ALA A 14 7.69 25.80 -10.45
N GLU A 15 6.95 25.26 -11.42
CA GLU A 15 7.47 24.91 -12.75
C GLU A 15 8.00 26.13 -13.51
N LYS A 16 7.34 27.28 -13.39
CA LYS A 16 7.69 28.50 -14.15
C LYS A 16 8.77 29.35 -13.50
N THR A 17 8.78 29.47 -12.18
CA THR A 17 9.72 30.35 -11.45
C THR A 17 10.88 29.60 -10.83
N GLY A 18 10.76 28.27 -10.66
CA GLY A 18 11.74 27.46 -9.95
C GLY A 18 11.77 27.71 -8.44
N GLU A 19 10.89 28.55 -7.89
CA GLU A 19 10.85 28.85 -6.46
C GLU A 19 10.10 27.78 -5.67
N PHE A 20 10.44 27.63 -4.39
CA PHE A 20 9.70 26.75 -3.50
C PHE A 20 8.47 27.45 -2.94
N TYR A 21 7.36 26.71 -2.89
CA TYR A 21 6.19 27.13 -2.15
C TYR A 21 5.56 25.96 -1.41
N THR A 22 4.83 26.29 -0.35
CA THR A 22 4.17 25.32 0.51
C THR A 22 2.67 25.52 0.44
N PHE A 23 1.92 24.42 0.33
CA PHE A 23 0.46 24.46 0.33
C PHE A 23 -0.12 23.26 1.08
N LYS A 24 -1.39 23.42 1.50
CA LYS A 24 -2.17 22.35 2.11
C LYS A 24 -2.84 21.53 1.01
N GLU A 25 -2.42 20.29 0.84
CA GLU A 25 -3.03 19.34 -0.08
C GLU A 25 -4.17 18.60 0.63
N PHE A 26 -5.35 18.56 0.00
CA PHE A 26 -6.47 17.75 0.46
C PHE A 26 -6.40 16.36 -0.17
N LEU A 27 -6.61 15.32 0.64
CA LEU A 27 -6.53 13.91 0.23
C LEU A 27 -7.93 13.28 0.27
N PRO A 28 -8.79 13.44 -0.76
CA PRO A 28 -10.15 12.91 -0.73
C PRO A 28 -10.19 11.38 -0.67
N ALA A 29 -9.19 10.70 -1.25
CA ALA A 29 -9.10 9.25 -1.24
C ALA A 29 -8.88 8.66 0.16
N SER A 30 -8.21 9.38 1.07
CA SER A 30 -7.96 8.87 2.42
C SER A 30 -9.23 8.76 3.27
N LYS A 31 -10.28 9.52 2.94
CA LYS A 31 -11.60 9.41 3.59
C LYS A 31 -12.28 8.07 3.36
N LEU A 32 -12.03 7.46 2.21
CA LEU A 32 -12.63 6.19 1.81
C LEU A 32 -11.66 5.02 1.97
N TYR A 33 -10.41 5.30 2.34
CA TYR A 33 -9.40 4.27 2.46
C TYR A 33 -9.71 3.31 3.62
N LYS A 34 -9.74 2.02 3.29
CA LYS A 34 -9.81 0.94 4.24
C LYS A 34 -8.59 0.07 4.04
N ALA A 35 -7.73 0.00 5.05
CA ALA A 35 -6.59 -0.90 5.03
C ALA A 35 -7.06 -2.35 4.96
N ASP A 36 -6.35 -3.16 4.19
CA ASP A 36 -6.51 -4.61 4.21
C ASP A 36 -6.16 -5.17 5.59
N LEU A 37 -6.65 -6.38 5.86
CA LEU A 37 -6.30 -7.09 7.08
C LEU A 37 -4.80 -7.41 7.07
N ASP A 38 -4.13 -7.07 8.17
CA ASP A 38 -2.79 -7.56 8.42
C ASP A 38 -2.83 -9.08 8.62
N ARG A 39 -1.72 -9.77 8.32
CA ARG A 39 -1.59 -11.21 8.46
C ARG A 39 -1.94 -11.69 9.87
N SER A 40 -1.61 -10.90 10.89
CA SER A 40 -1.93 -11.18 12.30
C SER A 40 -3.45 -11.16 12.58
N GLN A 41 -4.22 -10.43 11.77
CA GLN A 41 -5.67 -10.25 11.90
C GLN A 41 -6.47 -11.33 11.16
N CYS A 42 -5.85 -12.08 10.26
CA CYS A 42 -6.46 -13.21 9.55
C CYS A 42 -6.50 -14.46 10.42
N ASN A 43 -7.54 -15.30 10.31
CA ASN A 43 -7.62 -16.58 11.04
C ASN A 43 -6.58 -17.61 10.55
N ALA A 44 -6.37 -18.68 11.32
CA ALA A 44 -5.37 -19.70 11.02
C ALA A 44 -5.57 -20.37 9.64
N ARG A 45 -6.82 -20.57 9.22
CA ARG A 45 -7.14 -21.17 7.92
C ARG A 45 -6.69 -20.30 6.75
N ILE A 46 -7.00 -19.00 6.79
CA ILE A 46 -6.63 -18.04 5.74
C ILE A 46 -5.10 -17.92 5.66
N ARG A 47 -4.42 -17.86 6.82
CA ARG A 47 -2.95 -17.84 6.85
C ARG A 47 -2.36 -19.12 6.27
N GLY A 48 -2.90 -20.29 6.65
CA GLY A 48 -2.43 -21.57 6.13
C GLY A 48 -2.58 -21.69 4.61
N LEU A 49 -3.71 -21.22 4.07
CA LEU A 49 -3.92 -21.16 2.63
C LEU A 49 -2.91 -20.23 1.94
N SER A 50 -2.67 -19.03 2.48
CA SER A 50 -1.72 -18.09 1.86
C SER A 50 -0.29 -18.64 1.84
N HIS A 51 0.12 -19.38 2.86
CA HIS A 51 1.39 -20.11 2.87
C HIS A 51 1.48 -21.14 1.75
N LEU A 52 0.44 -21.96 1.55
CA LEU A 52 0.41 -22.97 0.51
C LEU A 52 0.48 -22.32 -0.89
N CYS A 53 -0.30 -21.26 -1.13
CA CYS A 53 -0.27 -20.52 -2.39
C CYS A 53 1.11 -19.95 -2.68
N LEU A 54 1.79 -19.39 -1.67
CA LEU A 54 3.16 -18.90 -1.82
C LEU A 54 4.09 -20.01 -2.31
N VAL A 55 4.07 -21.18 -1.68
CA VAL A 55 4.90 -22.32 -2.10
C VAL A 55 4.59 -22.71 -3.54
N ILE A 56 3.32 -22.91 -3.87
CA ILE A 56 2.90 -23.33 -5.22
C ILE A 56 3.35 -22.31 -6.27
N PHE A 57 3.13 -21.01 -6.05
CA PHE A 57 3.47 -19.99 -7.03
C PHE A 57 4.98 -19.82 -7.21
N ASN A 58 5.77 -19.96 -6.15
CA ASN A 58 7.24 -19.92 -6.26
C ASN A 58 7.78 -21.20 -6.91
N SER A 59 7.27 -22.37 -6.56
CA SER A 59 7.69 -23.63 -7.18
C SER A 59 7.32 -23.71 -8.67
N ASN A 60 6.27 -23.00 -9.10
CA ASN A 60 5.88 -22.92 -10.51
C ASN A 60 6.95 -22.25 -11.40
N GLU A 61 7.78 -21.37 -10.84
CA GLU A 61 8.92 -20.77 -11.54
C GLU A 61 9.98 -21.81 -11.94
N PHE A 62 10.09 -22.90 -11.17
CA PHE A 62 11.09 -23.95 -11.36
C PHE A 62 10.52 -25.22 -12.03
N ALA A 63 9.20 -25.33 -12.18
CA ALA A 63 8.55 -26.48 -12.78
C ALA A 63 8.74 -26.59 -14.30
N TYR A 64 9.10 -25.48 -14.97
CA TYR A 64 9.25 -25.40 -16.43
C TYR A 64 10.70 -25.21 -16.91
N LEU A 65 11.68 -25.37 -16.02
CA LEU A 65 13.09 -25.39 -16.42
C LEU A 65 13.47 -26.83 -16.78
N ASN A 66 13.51 -27.11 -18.09
CA ASN A 66 14.17 -28.28 -18.70
C ASN A 66 15.51 -27.85 -19.30
#